data_AF-A0A2N1RF26-F1
#
_entry.id   AF-A0A2N1RF26-F1
#
_cell.length_a   1.000
_cell.length_b   1.000
_cell.length_c   1.000
_cell.angle_alpha   90.00
_cell.angle_beta   90.00
_cell.angle_gamma   90.00
#
_symmetry.space_group_name_H-M   'P 1'
#
loop_
_entity.id
_entity.type
_entity.pdbx_description
1 polymer ?
#
loop_
_entity_poly.entity_id
_entity_poly.type
_entity_poly.pdbx_seq_one_letter_code
_entity_poly.pdbx_strand_id
1 'polypeptide(L)' 'MKRKLVSLLVLLMITTTFLFAGAAAEQKPAAPLKVGLMPSAVGAPVQYALEKGYFKDEGVEIEIVVFPSGAPINEAMAAK' A
#
# COMPACT_ATOMS: atom_id res chain seq x y z
N MET A 1 17.77 -20.99 45.79
CA MET A 1 17.37 -21.53 44.46
C MET A 1 16.20 -20.76 43.83
N LYS A 2 15.10 -20.50 44.57
CA LYS A 2 13.92 -19.75 44.06
C LYS A 2 14.23 -18.36 43.47
N ARG A 3 15.13 -17.57 44.08
CA ARG A 3 15.54 -16.23 43.58
C ARG A 3 16.32 -16.29 42.25
N LYS A 4 17.18 -17.30 42.08
CA LYS A 4 17.94 -17.53 40.83
C LYS A 4 17.02 -18.02 39.70
N LEU A 5 16.00 -18.80 40.04
CA LEU A 5 14.98 -19.28 39.10
C LEU A 5 14.11 -18.13 38.57
N VAL A 6 13.72 -17.19 39.45
CA VAL A 6 12.96 -15.98 39.06
C VAL A 6 13.79 -15.08 38.14
N SER A 7 15.07 -14.84 38.45
CA SER A 7 15.94 -14.05 37.57
C SER A 7 16.14 -14.68 36.19
N LEU A 8 16.20 -16.01 36.11
CA LEU A 8 16.31 -16.74 34.83
C LEU A 8 15.04 -16.61 33.98
N LEU A 9 13.86 -16.67 34.61
CA LEU A 9 12.57 -16.50 33.93
C LEU A 9 12.38 -15.08 33.39
N VAL A 10 12.80 -14.06 34.16
CA VAL A 10 12.75 -12.66 33.71
C VAL A 10 13.71 -12.43 32.55
N LEU A 11 14.92 -12.99 32.60
CA LEU A 11 15.88 -12.88 31.51
C LEU A 11 15.36 -13.56 30.24
N LEU A 12 14.76 -14.75 30.38
CA LEU A 12 14.15 -15.48 29.28
C LEU A 12 13.01 -14.66 28.63
N MET A 13 12.15 -14.05 29.45
CA MET A 13 11.08 -13.17 28.96
C MET A 13 11.61 -11.96 28.19
N ILE A 14 12.68 -11.32 28.68
CA ILE A 14 13.29 -10.17 28.01
C ILE A 14 13.89 -10.61 26.66
N THR A 15 14.58 -11.76 26.63
CA THR A 15 15.16 -12.28 25.39
C THR A 15 14.10 -12.68 24.36
N THR A 16 12.96 -13.24 24.77
CA THR A 16 11.88 -13.59 23.83
C THR A 16 11.19 -12.36 23.26
N THR A 17 11.07 -11.26 24.01
CA THR A 17 10.53 -10.00 23.47
C THR A 17 11.42 -9.37 22.39
N PHE A 18 12.76 -9.46 22.51
CA PHE A 18 13.67 -8.94 21.49
C PHE A 18 13.69 -9.77 20.21
N LEU A 19 13.41 -11.08 20.30
CA LEU A 19 13.34 -11.98 19.13
C LEU A 19 12.14 -11.70 18.21
N PHE A 20 11.07 -11.06 18.70
CA PHE A 20 9.89 -10.70 17.90
C PHE A 20 9.87 -9.24 17.40
N ALA A 21 10.77 -8.39 17.88
CA ALA A 21 10.85 -6.98 17.45
C ALA A 21 11.44 -6.80 16.04
N GLY A 22 12.08 -7.83 15.48
CA GLY A 22 12.72 -7.78 14.16
C GLY A 22 11.81 -8.12 12.97
N ALA A 23 10.57 -8.55 13.20
CA ALA A 23 9.61 -8.87 12.14
C ALA A 23 8.73 -7.67 11.78
N ALA A 24 9.30 -6.47 11.70
CA ALA A 24 8.68 -5.41 10.93
C ALA A 24 8.90 -5.77 9.45
N ALA A 25 7.94 -6.50 8.87
CA ALA A 25 7.94 -6.75 7.44
C ALA A 25 8.12 -5.41 6.71
N GLU A 26 9.20 -5.30 5.94
CA GLU A 26 9.44 -4.14 5.08
C GLU A 26 8.23 -4.04 4.15
N GLN A 27 7.32 -3.09 4.45
CA GLN A 27 6.16 -2.83 3.62
C GLN A 27 6.69 -2.29 2.30
N LYS A 28 6.86 -3.18 1.33
CA LYS A 28 7.16 -2.80 -0.04
C LYS A 28 6.12 -1.76 -0.45
N PRO A 29 6.54 -0.60 -0.99
CA PRO A 29 5.59 0.42 -1.42
C PRO A 29 4.55 -0.23 -2.32
N ALA A 30 3.28 -0.02 -2.00
CA ALA A 30 2.20 -0.52 -2.85
C ALA A 30 2.40 0.05 -4.26
N ALA A 31 2.24 -0.78 -5.28
CA ALA A 31 2.25 -0.30 -6.65
C ALA A 31 1.12 0.74 -6.83
N PRO A 32 1.33 1.80 -7.63
CA PRO A 32 0.28 2.79 -7.88
C PRO A 32 -0.98 2.14 -8.47
N LEU A 33 -2.14 2.63 -8.04
CA LEU A 33 -3.42 2.24 -8.60
C LEU A 33 -3.55 2.80 -10.02
N LYS A 34 -3.65 1.93 -11.02
CA LYS A 34 -3.85 2.34 -12.41
C LYS A 34 -5.29 2.74 -12.67
N VAL A 35 -5.50 3.96 -13.13
CA VAL A 35 -6.82 4.53 -13.44
C VAL A 35 -6.94 4.73 -14.95
N GLY A 36 -7.68 3.85 -15.61
CA GLY A 36 -7.92 3.90 -17.06
C GLY A 36 -8.98 4.94 -17.44
N LEU A 37 -8.67 5.84 -18.37
CA LEU A 37 -9.61 6.84 -18.88
C LEU A 37 -9.48 7.10 -20.38
N MET A 38 -10.54 7.63 -20.99
CA MET A 38 -10.50 8.16 -22.36
C MET A 38 -10.24 9.67 -22.33
N PRO A 39 -9.58 10.25 -23.36
CA PRO A 39 -9.31 11.69 -23.45
C PRO A 39 -10.62 12.46 -23.76
N SER A 40 -11.43 12.67 -22.73
CA SER A 40 -12.73 13.32 -22.81
C SER A 40 -12.99 14.15 -21.55
N ALA A 41 -13.96 15.07 -21.62
CA ALA A 41 -14.35 15.89 -20.48
C ALA A 41 -14.78 15.07 -19.25
N VAL A 42 -15.23 13.83 -19.43
CA VAL A 42 -15.60 12.91 -18.33
C VAL A 42 -14.40 12.57 -17.44
N GLY A 43 -13.18 12.55 -18.00
CA GLY A 43 -11.95 12.30 -17.25
C GLY A 43 -11.39 13.52 -16.49
N ALA A 44 -11.92 14.72 -16.76
CA ALA A 44 -11.39 15.96 -16.18
C ALA A 44 -11.40 15.98 -14.62
N PRO A 45 -12.42 15.47 -13.92
CA PRO A 45 -12.41 15.44 -12.45
C PRO A 45 -11.28 14.60 -11.87
N VAL A 46 -10.91 13.49 -12.52
CA VAL A 46 -9.81 12.61 -12.08
C VAL A 46 -8.47 13.34 -12.22
N GLN A 47 -8.24 13.98 -13.36
CA GLN A 47 -7.03 14.78 -13.60
C GLN A 47 -6.92 15.93 -12.60
N TYR A 48 -8.02 16.66 -12.36
CA TYR A 48 -8.06 17.75 -11.39
C TYR A 48 -7.74 17.25 -9.97
N ALA A 49 -8.33 16.13 -9.54
CA ALA A 49 -8.06 15.55 -8.23
C ALA A 49 -6.60 15.12 -8.06
N LEU A 50 -5.97 14.59 -9.11
CA LEU A 50 -4.54 14.27 -9.13
C LEU A 50 -3.69 15.52 -8.95
N GLU A 51 -3.95 16.58 -9.72
CA GLU A 51 -3.23 17.85 -9.64
C GLU A 51 -3.40 18.57 -8.30
N LYS A 52 -4.56 18.39 -7.66
CA LYS A 52 -4.83 18.93 -6.32
C LYS A 52 -4.27 18.08 -5.18
N GLY A 53 -3.74 16.90 -5.47
CA GLY A 53 -3.14 16.01 -4.47
C GLY A 53 -4.15 15.21 -3.65
N TYR A 54 -5.44 15.20 -4.03
CA TYR A 54 -6.50 14.56 -3.22
C TYR A 54 -6.25 13.05 -3.00
N PHE A 55 -5.70 12.35 -4.01
CA PHE A 55 -5.34 10.94 -3.82
C PHE A 55 -4.19 10.76 -2.84
N LYS A 56 -3.18 11.64 -2.92
CA LYS A 56 -2.02 11.62 -2.02
C LYS A 56 -2.41 11.95 -0.58
N ASP A 57 -3.33 12.90 -0.39
CA ASP A 57 -3.88 13.26 0.94
C ASP A 57 -4.57 12.06 1.61
N GLU A 58 -5.17 11.17 0.81
CA GLU A 58 -5.78 9.91 1.25
C GLU A 58 -4.79 8.72 1.27
N GLY A 59 -3.50 8.96 1.01
CA GLY A 59 -2.47 7.92 0.98
C GLY A 59 -2.57 6.95 -0.21
N VAL A 60 -3.25 7.36 -1.28
CA VAL A 60 -3.41 6.59 -2.51
C VAL A 60 -2.52 7.17 -3.61
N GLU A 61 -1.53 6.39 -4.06
CA GLU A 61 -0.76 6.72 -5.26
C GLU A 61 -1.51 6.19 -6.49
N ILE A 62 -1.71 7.04 -7.50
CA ILE A 62 -2.41 6.65 -8.74
C ILE A 62 -1.56 6.92 -9.99
N GLU A 63 -1.79 6.14 -11.04
CA GLU A 63 -1.23 6.34 -12.38
C GLU A 63 -2.39 6.41 -13.40
N ILE A 64 -2.52 7.54 -14.10
CA ILE A 64 -3.54 7.68 -15.15
C ILE A 64 -3.06 6.98 -16.42
N VAL A 65 -3.88 6.06 -16.93
CA VAL A 65 -3.64 5.35 -18.19
C VAL A 65 -4.67 5.79 -19.21
N VAL A 66 -4.22 6.42 -20.29
CA VAL A 66 -5.12 6.92 -21.35
C VAL A 66 -5.35 5.83 -22.39
N PHE A 67 -6.61 5.50 -22.64
CA PHE A 67 -7.04 4.55 -23.67
C PHE A 67 -7.70 5.28 -24.85
N PRO A 68 -7.51 4.78 -26.08
CA PRO A 68 -8.06 5.41 -27.29
C PRO A 68 -9.58 5.21 -27.43
N SER A 69 -10.16 4.18 -26.80
CA SER A 69 -11.59 3.88 -26.83
C SER A 69 -12.01 3.01 -25.64
N GLY A 70 -13.30 2.70 -25.53
CA GLY A 70 -13.83 1.85 -24.46
C GLY A 70 -13.48 0.36 -24.59
N ALA A 71 -13.22 -0.15 -25.80
CA ALA A 71 -12.94 -1.58 -25.96
C ALA A 71 -11.62 -2.00 -25.28
N PRO A 72 -10.51 -1.28 -25.45
CA PRO A 72 -9.27 -1.54 -24.71
C PRO A 72 -9.39 -1.40 -23.18
N ILE A 73 -10.30 -0.55 -22.69
CA ILE A 73 -10.58 -0.44 -21.23
C ILE A 73 -11.20 -1.75 -20.72
N ASN A 74 -12.18 -2.29 -21.44
CA ASN A 74 -12.81 -3.55 -21.07
C ASN A 74 -11.81 -4.71 -21.10
N GLU A 75 -10.91 -4.74 -22.09
CA GLU A 75 -9.83 -5.74 -22.17
C GLU A 75 -8.87 -5.63 -20.97
N ALA A 76 -8.45 -4.41 -20.62
CA ALA A 76 -7.58 -4.18 -19.47
C ALA A 76 -8.22 -4.58 -18.14
N MET A 77 -9.53 -4.35 -17.97
CA MET A 77 -10.29 -4.78 -16.79
C MET A 77 -10.46 -6.30 -16.70
N ALA A 78 -10.52 -6.99 -17.85
CA ALA A 78 -10.69 -8.43 -17.91
C ALA A 78 -9.37 -9.21 -17.76
N ALA A 79 -8.22 -8.54 -17.92
CA ALA A 79 -6.91 -9.13 -17.72
C ALA A 79 -6.72 -9.60 -16.26
N LYS A 80 -6.18 -10.81 -16.09
CA LYS A 80 -5.91 -11.44 -14.78
C LYS A 80 -4.42 -11.55 -14.52
#